data_AF-A0A6N9V7P3-F1
#
_entry.id   AF-A0A6N9V7P3-F1
#
_cell.length_a   1.000
_cell.length_b   1.000
_cell.length_c   1.000
_cell.angle_alpha   90.00
_cell.angle_beta   90.00
_cell.angle_gamma   90.00
#
_symmetry.space_group_name_H-M   'P 1'
#
loop_
_entity.id
_entity.type
_entity.pdbx_description
1 polymer ?
#
loop_
_entity_poly.entity_id
_entity_poly.type
_entity_poly.pdbx_seq_one_letter_code
_entity_poly.pdbx_strand_id
1 'polypeptide(L)' 'ELLGHGALAGARAGLVHRTGALLASVEDGGPGCGTPDHVPHAGLLTGLAGIGHGLLRAGFPDRVPSVLLLDLPTLT' A
#
# COMPACT_ATOMS: atom_id res chain seq x y z
N GLU A 1 22.29 18.55 -10.72
CA GLU A 1 21.03 18.64 -9.93
C GLU A 1 19.77 18.41 -10.76
N LEU A 2 19.59 19.05 -11.93
CA LEU A 2 18.41 18.86 -12.81
C LEU A 2 18.10 17.39 -13.20
N LEU A 3 19.12 16.55 -13.41
CA LEU A 3 18.95 15.12 -13.72
C LEU A 3 18.34 14.32 -12.55
N GLY A 4 18.59 14.73 -11.30
CA GLY A 4 18.04 14.07 -10.10
C GLY A 4 16.56 14.38 -9.90
N HIS A 5 16.12 15.60 -10.22
CA HIS A 5 14.71 15.98 -10.15
C HIS A 5 13.85 15.23 -11.18
N GLY A 6 14.37 15.03 -12.40
CA GLY A 6 13.68 14.25 -13.43
C GLY A 6 13.49 12.77 -13.02
N ALA A 7 14.53 12.15 -12.45
CA ALA A 7 14.46 10.78 -11.96
C ALA A 7 13.47 10.63 -10.79
N LEU A 8 13.47 11.58 -9.85
CA LEU A 8 12.58 11.56 -8.69
C LEU A 8 11.12 11.82 -9.08
N ALA A 9 10.88 12.72 -10.04
CA ALA A 9 9.55 12.92 -10.65
C ALA A 9 9.06 11.66 -11.37
N GLY A 10 9.93 10.99 -12.13
CA GLY A 10 9.62 9.71 -12.79
C GLY A 10 9.30 8.60 -11.80
N ALA A 11 10.07 8.48 -10.71
CA ALA A 11 9.80 7.52 -9.64
C ALA A 11 8.46 7.77 -8.96
N ARG A 12 8.11 9.04 -8.69
CA ARG A 12 6.80 9.43 -8.15
C ARG A 12 5.66 9.09 -9.10
N ALA A 13 5.79 9.38 -10.40
CA ALA A 13 4.79 9.02 -11.39
C ALA A 13 4.57 7.50 -11.47
N GLY A 14 5.67 6.73 -11.47
CA GLY A 14 5.62 5.27 -11.44
C GLY A 14 5.03 4.70 -10.15
N LEU A 15 5.19 5.37 -9.01
CA LEU A 15 4.51 5.00 -7.77
C LEU A 15 3.01 5.24 -7.88
N VAL A 16 2.59 6.44 -8.29
CA VAL A 16 1.16 6.80 -8.45
C VAL A 16 0.44 5.82 -9.38
N HIS A 17 1.05 5.51 -10.53
CA HIS A 17 0.47 4.56 -11.48
C HIS A 17 0.27 3.16 -10.87
N ARG A 18 1.28 2.64 -10.16
CA ARG A 18 1.19 1.33 -9.50
C ARG A 18 0.17 1.32 -8.38
N THR A 19 0.09 2.37 -7.57
CA THR A 19 -0.92 2.50 -6.51
C THR A 19 -2.32 2.53 -7.10
N GLY A 20 -2.53 3.24 -8.21
CA GLY A 20 -3.79 3.22 -8.94
C GLY A 20 -4.16 1.83 -9.48
N ALA A 21 -3.19 1.10 -10.04
CA ALA A 21 -3.41 -0.26 -10.51
C ALA A 21 -3.78 -1.23 -9.37
N LEU A 22 -3.15 -1.10 -8.20
CA LEU A 22 -3.50 -1.89 -7.01
C LEU A 22 -4.93 -1.59 -6.54
N LEU A 23 -5.30 -0.31 -6.47
CA LEU A 23 -6.65 0.10 -6.07
C LEU A 23 -7.69 -0.45 -7.04
N ALA A 24 -7.48 -0.28 -8.35
CA ALA A 24 -8.38 -0.81 -9.38
C ALA A 24 -8.53 -2.33 -9.28
N SER A 25 -7.45 -3.07 -9.01
CA SER A 25 -7.55 -4.53 -8.86
C SER A 25 -8.43 -4.97 -7.69
N VAL A 26 -8.44 -4.20 -6.60
CA VAL A 26 -9.29 -4.47 -5.42
C VAL A 26 -10.73 -4.02 -5.67
N GLU A 27 -10.94 -2.94 -6.41
CA GLU A 27 -12.27 -2.48 -6.82
C GLU A 27 -12.95 -3.49 -7.78
N ASP A 28 -12.20 -4.02 -8.75
CA ASP A 28 -12.71 -4.97 -9.74
C ASP A 28 -12.89 -6.38 -9.17
N GLY A 29 -11.93 -6.86 -8.38
CA GLY A 29 -11.87 -8.26 -7.91
C GLY A 29 -12.31 -8.47 -6.46
N GLY A 30 -12.49 -7.40 -5.69
CA GLY A 30 -12.65 -7.46 -4.24
C GLY A 30 -11.35 -7.77 -3.48
N PRO A 31 -11.34 -7.58 -2.15
CA PRO A 31 -10.16 -7.87 -1.32
C PRO A 31 -10.02 -9.37 -1.05
N GLY A 32 -8.98 -10.00 -1.59
CA GLY A 32 -8.65 -11.41 -1.35
C GLY A 32 -7.90 -11.64 -0.03
N CYS A 33 -8.60 -12.11 1.01
CA CYS A 33 -7.96 -12.50 2.26
C CYS A 33 -7.17 -13.80 2.10
N GLY A 34 -6.10 -14.00 2.88
CA GLY A 34 -5.28 -15.22 2.88
C GLY A 34 -5.91 -16.40 3.66
N THR A 35 -7.21 -16.34 3.91
CA THR A 35 -8.02 -17.42 4.48
C THR A 35 -8.37 -18.44 3.39
N PRO A 36 -8.66 -19.70 3.74
CA PRO A 36 -9.29 -20.62 2.80
C PRO A 36 -10.52 -19.97 2.16
N ASP A 37 -10.69 -20.14 0.86
CA ASP A 37 -11.77 -19.53 0.06
C ASP A 37 -11.82 -17.99 0.09
N HIS A 38 -10.77 -17.32 0.57
CA HIS A 38 -10.66 -15.86 0.69
C HIS A 38 -11.75 -15.23 1.56
N VAL A 39 -12.31 -15.98 2.50
CA VAL A 39 -13.36 -15.52 3.41
C VAL A 39 -12.92 -14.24 4.13
N PRO A 40 -13.72 -13.15 4.08
CA PRO A 40 -13.39 -11.88 4.72
C PRO A 40 -13.05 -12.05 6.21
N HIS A 41 -11.88 -11.54 6.60
CA HIS A 41 -11.42 -11.58 7.98
C HIS A 41 -10.70 -10.28 8.34
N ALA A 42 -10.90 -9.76 9.56
CA ALA A 42 -10.38 -8.45 9.98
C ALA A 42 -8.87 -8.41 10.32
N GLY A 43 -8.11 -9.45 9.96
CA GLY A 43 -6.70 -9.60 10.34
C GLY A 43 -5.75 -8.64 9.63
N LEU A 44 -4.64 -8.28 10.29
CA LEU A 44 -3.61 -7.40 9.74
C LEU A 44 -2.67 -8.11 8.76
N LEU A 45 -2.31 -9.37 9.02
CA LEU A 45 -1.31 -10.06 8.19
C LEU A 45 -1.90 -10.70 6.94
N THR A 46 -3.12 -11.20 7.04
CA THR A 46 -3.79 -11.99 5.99
C THR A 46 -5.24 -11.60 5.77
N GLY A 47 -5.66 -10.44 6.30
CA GLY A 47 -7.04 -10.00 6.26
C GLY A 47 -7.22 -8.57 5.73
N LEU A 48 -8.45 -8.09 5.82
CA LEU A 48 -8.89 -6.79 5.33
C LEU A 48 -8.11 -5.62 5.92
N ALA A 49 -7.74 -5.70 7.21
CA ALA A 49 -6.95 -4.64 7.84
C ALA A 49 -5.56 -4.52 7.20
N GLY A 50 -4.95 -5.65 6.82
CA GLY A 50 -3.68 -5.67 6.09
C GLY A 50 -3.78 -5.08 4.69
N ILE A 51 -4.82 -5.45 3.96
CA ILE A 51 -5.08 -4.95 2.61
C ILE A 51 -5.32 -3.44 2.64
N GLY A 52 -6.18 -2.96 3.55
CA GLY A 52 -6.42 -1.53 3.76
C GLY A 52 -5.15 -0.77 4.16
N HIS A 53 -4.36 -1.30 5.09
CA HIS A 53 -3.08 -0.71 5.49
C HIS A 53 -2.09 -0.63 4.32
N GLY A 54 -1.99 -1.69 3.52
CA GLY A 54 -1.14 -1.74 2.33
C GLY A 54 -1.53 -0.69 1.28
N LEU A 55 -2.82 -0.52 1.01
CA LEU A 55 -3.33 0.52 0.10
C LEU A 55 -3.05 1.93 0.62
N LEU A 56 -3.28 2.18 1.91
CA LEU A 56 -2.95 3.44 2.55
C LEU A 56 -1.45 3.75 2.46
N ARG A 57 -0.58 2.77 2.69
CA ARG A 57 0.88 2.93 2.55
C ARG A 57 1.32 3.15 1.10
N ALA A 58 0.68 2.51 0.13
CA ALA A 58 0.97 2.72 -1.28
C ALA A 58 0.62 4.15 -1.74
N GLY A 59 -0.43 4.76 -1.18
CA GLY A 59 -0.82 6.14 -1.46
C GLY A 59 -0.06 7.20 -0.65
N PHE A 60 0.32 6.87 0.58
CA PHE A 60 0.88 7.81 1.56
C PHE A 60 2.09 7.22 2.30
N PRO A 61 3.19 6.87 1.59
CA PRO A 61 4.33 6.16 2.18
C PRO A 61 5.01 6.94 3.32
N ASP A 62 4.96 8.28 3.28
CA ASP A 62 5.54 9.16 4.29
C ASP A 62 4.67 9.32 5.55
N ARG A 63 3.40 8.88 5.51
CA ARG A 63 2.44 9.02 6.62
C ARG A 63 2.05 7.69 7.24
N VAL A 64 2.10 6.62 6.46
CA VAL A 64 1.62 5.30 6.87
C VAL A 64 2.82 4.38 6.95
N PRO A 65 3.30 4.04 8.15
CA PRO A 65 4.57 3.34 8.32
C PRO A 65 4.49 1.86 7.92
N SER A 66 5.66 1.23 7.78
CA SER A 66 5.73 -0.19 7.41
C SER A 66 5.61 -1.08 8.64
N VAL A 67 4.42 -1.62 8.89
CA VAL A 67 4.20 -2.57 9.98
C VAL A 67 5.02 -3.85 9.80
N LEU A 68 5.28 -4.27 8.56
CA LEU A 68 6.12 -5.44 8.27
C LEU A 68 7.61 -5.22 8.60
N LEU A 69 8.07 -3.97 8.62
CA LEU A 69 9.43 -3.63 9.07
C LEU A 69 9.47 -3.32 10.57
N LEU A 70 8.33 -3.45 11.27
CA LEU A 70 8.17 -2.97 12.66
C LEU A 70 8.53 -1.49 12.81
N ASP A 71 8.36 -0.74 11.72
CA ASP A 71 8.51 0.71 11.69
C ASP A 71 7.25 1.27 12.35
N LEU A 72 7.36 1.61 13.63
CA LEU A 72 6.26 2.17 14.39
C LEU A 72 6.22 3.69 14.18
N PRO A 73 5.01 4.30 14.18
CA PRO A 73 4.92 5.74 14.09
C PRO A 73 5.70 6.38 15.23
N THR A 74 6.55 7.36 14.91
CA THR A 74 7.19 8.19 15.91
C THR A 74 6.10 9.05 16.57
N LEU A 75 5.77 8.74 17.82
CA LEU A 75 4.93 9.59 18.66
C LEU A 75 5.73 10.84 19.03
N THR A 76 5.61 11.89 18.20
CA THR A 76 6.05 13.25 18.50
C THR A 76 4.87 14.14 18.82
#